data_AF-A0A6A4HHB4-F1
#
_entry.id   AF-A0A6A4HHB4-F1
#
_cell.length_a   1.000
_cell.length_b   1.000
_cell.length_c   1.000
_cell.angle_alpha   90.00
_cell.angle_beta   90.00
_cell.angle_gamma   90.00
#
_symmetry.space_group_name_H-M   'P 1'
#
loop_
_entity.id
_entity.type
_entity.pdbx_description
1 polymer ?
#
loop_
_entity_poly.entity_id
_entity_poly.type
_entity_poly.pdbx_seq_one_letter_code
_entity_poly.pdbx_strand_id
1 'polypeptide(L)'
;WELNFETQHKKIGERHQRHRCRPVCYKGRKDQSVCRFGYPHDLVETSRFEVETNSVVFARHESDINGHNPYLLVYGHHNHDLKCILSGKAAKAAMFYISDYITKMPLSTEELLTLL
;
A
#
# COMPACT_ATOMS: atom_id res chain seq x y z
N TRP A 1 -15.86 -16.67 20.37
CA TRP A 1 -14.83 -16.57 19.33
C TRP A 1 -14.86 -15.20 18.68
N GLU A 2 -16.02 -14.70 18.25
CA GLU A 2 -16.19 -13.34 17.67
C GLU A 2 -15.67 -12.20 18.55
N LEU A 3 -16.02 -12.19 19.85
CA LEU A 3 -15.54 -11.15 20.78
C LEU A 3 -14.01 -11.12 20.92
N ASN A 4 -13.36 -12.27 20.77
CA ASN A 4 -11.90 -12.38 20.75
C ASN A 4 -11.35 -11.83 19.43
N PHE A 5 -11.98 -12.17 18.30
CA PHE A 5 -11.58 -11.69 16.98
C PHE A 5 -11.60 -10.16 16.87
N GLU A 6 -12.70 -9.50 17.23
CA GLU A 6 -12.80 -8.03 17.14
C GLU A 6 -11.75 -7.33 18.02
N THR A 7 -11.56 -7.84 19.23
CA THR A 7 -10.54 -7.33 20.16
C THR A 7 -9.14 -7.48 19.57
N GLN A 8 -8.81 -8.65 19.01
CA GLN A 8 -7.53 -8.89 18.36
C GLN A 8 -7.35 -8.01 17.12
N HIS A 9 -8.38 -7.93 16.26
CA HIS A 9 -8.37 -7.12 15.05
C HIS A 9 -8.05 -5.66 15.38
N LYS A 10 -8.74 -5.07 16.34
CA LYS A 10 -8.46 -3.69 16.80
C LYS A 10 -7.04 -3.56 17.34
N LYS A 11 -6.63 -4.45 18.24
CA LYS A 11 -5.32 -4.36 18.91
C LYS A 11 -4.15 -4.53 17.94
N ILE A 12 -4.28 -5.43 16.96
CA ILE A 12 -3.28 -5.71 15.93
C ILE A 12 -3.31 -4.64 14.84
N GLY A 13 -4.50 -4.14 14.47
CA GLY A 13 -4.69 -3.00 13.55
C GLY A 13 -3.97 -1.76 14.02
N GLU A 14 -4.20 -1.35 15.26
CA GLU A 14 -3.52 -0.23 15.88
C GLU A 14 -1.99 -0.41 15.92
N ARG A 15 -1.53 -1.63 16.19
CA ARG A 15 -0.09 -1.93 16.32
C ARG A 15 0.63 -1.99 14.98
N HIS A 16 0.03 -2.64 13.98
CA HIS A 16 0.73 -3.01 12.75
C HIS A 16 0.28 -2.21 11.54
N GLN A 17 -0.96 -1.70 11.49
CA GLN A 17 -1.50 -1.02 10.32
C GLN A 17 -1.51 0.50 10.43
N ARG A 18 -1.41 1.05 11.64
CA ARG A 18 -1.31 2.49 11.83
C ARG A 18 0.04 3.01 11.36
N HIS A 19 -0.01 3.87 10.35
CA HIS A 19 1.13 4.55 9.79
C HIS A 19 1.63 5.62 10.75
N ARG A 20 2.95 5.66 10.92
CA ARG A 20 3.66 6.80 11.50
C ARG A 20 4.85 7.06 10.58
N CYS A 21 5.02 8.31 10.17
CA CYS A 21 6.12 8.64 9.28
C CYS A 21 7.47 8.27 9.94
N ARG A 22 8.33 7.65 9.15
CA ARG A 22 9.69 7.23 9.50
C ARG A 22 10.64 7.78 8.44
N PRO A 23 11.97 7.75 8.63
CA PRO A 23 12.91 8.25 7.63
C PRO A 23 12.72 7.67 6.22
N VAL A 24 12.27 6.41 6.12
CA VAL A 24 11.95 5.77 4.83
C VAL A 24 10.83 6.49 4.06
N CYS A 25 9.90 7.16 4.75
CA CYS A 25 8.82 7.93 4.14
C CYS A 25 9.33 9.13 3.32
N TYR A 26 10.54 9.59 3.60
CA TYR A 26 11.15 10.75 2.96
C TYR A 26 12.36 10.36 2.08
N LYS A 27 12.69 9.07 2.02
CA LYS A 27 13.83 8.57 1.24
C LYS A 27 13.67 8.90 -0.24
N GLY A 28 14.67 9.58 -0.81
CA GLY A 28 14.72 9.97 -2.22
C GLY A 28 13.87 11.20 -2.57
N ARG A 29 13.27 11.87 -1.58
CA ARG A 29 12.51 13.11 -1.78
C ARG A 29 13.40 14.30 -1.41
N LYS A 30 13.47 15.29 -2.29
CA LYS A 30 14.18 16.56 -2.03
C LYS A 30 13.51 17.33 -0.89
N ASP A 31 12.19 17.35 -0.91
CA ASP A 31 11.35 17.91 0.15
C ASP A 31 10.84 16.79 1.05
N GLN A 32 11.25 16.83 2.32
CA GLN A 32 10.87 15.87 3.36
C GLN A 32 9.55 16.25 4.06
N SER A 33 8.77 17.18 3.49
CA SER A 33 7.47 17.59 4.03
C SER A 33 6.35 16.57 3.74
N VAL A 34 6.44 15.82 2.64
CA VAL A 34 5.37 14.91 2.18
C VAL A 34 5.79 13.45 2.27
N CYS A 35 4.94 12.62 2.90
CA CYS A 35 5.14 11.18 2.96
C CYS A 35 5.07 10.56 1.57
N ARG A 36 6.13 9.85 1.14
CA ARG A 36 6.17 9.18 -0.18
C ARG A 36 5.08 8.13 -0.38
N PHE A 37 4.52 7.60 0.71
CA PHE A 37 3.45 6.61 0.68
C PHE A 37 2.05 7.24 0.58
N GLY A 38 1.95 8.57 0.54
CA GLY A 38 0.70 9.30 0.35
C GLY A 38 -0.12 9.46 1.63
N TYR A 39 0.51 9.40 2.80
CA TYR A 39 -0.14 9.69 4.09
C TYR A 39 -0.08 11.20 4.44
N PRO A 40 -1.11 11.75 5.12
CA PRO A 40 -2.39 11.12 5.42
C PRO A 40 -3.22 10.90 4.15
N HIS A 41 -3.96 9.81 4.10
CA HIS A 41 -4.85 9.52 2.99
C HIS A 41 -6.17 10.29 3.09
N ASP A 42 -6.79 10.55 1.94
CA ASP A 42 -8.13 11.12 1.91
C ASP A 42 -9.16 10.19 2.54
N LEU A 43 -10.06 10.77 3.35
CA LEU A 43 -11.17 10.06 3.95
C LEU A 43 -12.27 9.84 2.92
N VAL A 44 -12.91 8.69 2.99
CA VAL A 44 -14.04 8.30 2.12
C VAL A 44 -15.11 7.72 3.01
N GLU A 45 -16.26 8.37 3.08
CA GLU A 45 -17.36 7.92 3.95
C GLU A 45 -17.96 6.59 3.48
N THR A 46 -18.18 6.45 2.17
CA THR A 46 -18.84 5.26 1.61
C THR A 46 -18.10 4.74 0.39
N SER A 47 -17.96 3.43 0.31
CA SER A 47 -17.41 2.76 -0.87
C SER A 47 -18.30 3.03 -2.09
N ARG A 48 -17.68 3.34 -3.23
CA ARG A 48 -18.40 3.64 -4.47
C ARG A 48 -17.60 3.21 -5.70
N PHE A 49 -18.31 3.02 -6.80
CA PHE A 49 -17.69 2.94 -8.12
C PHE A 49 -17.72 4.34 -8.76
N GLU A 50 -16.57 4.79 -9.25
CA GLU A 50 -16.40 6.06 -9.95
C GLU A 50 -16.27 5.77 -11.45
N VAL A 51 -17.23 6.25 -12.23
CA VAL A 51 -17.38 5.90 -13.65
C VAL A 51 -16.30 6.58 -14.49
N GLU A 52 -15.97 7.83 -14.17
CA GLU A 52 -15.04 8.69 -14.88
C GLU A 52 -13.62 8.10 -14.87
N THR A 53 -13.22 7.53 -13.73
CA THR A 53 -11.91 6.89 -13.55
C THR A 53 -11.96 5.38 -13.74
N ASN A 54 -13.17 4.81 -13.93
CA ASN A 54 -13.45 3.38 -13.90
C ASN A 54 -12.76 2.73 -12.70
N SER A 55 -13.02 3.22 -11.50
CA SER A 55 -12.32 2.79 -10.27
C SER A 55 -13.28 2.45 -9.15
N VAL A 56 -12.95 1.43 -8.38
CA VAL A 56 -13.64 1.12 -7.12
C VAL A 56 -12.90 1.81 -5.98
N VAL A 57 -13.57 2.75 -5.32
CA VAL A 57 -13.05 3.47 -4.16
C VAL A 57 -13.67 2.85 -2.91
N PHE A 58 -12.83 2.41 -1.97
CA PHE A 58 -13.30 1.91 -0.68
C PHE A 58 -13.46 3.02 0.33
N ALA A 59 -14.42 2.85 1.25
CA ALA A 59 -14.53 3.66 2.45
C ALA A 59 -13.23 3.64 3.25
N ARG A 60 -12.86 4.80 3.77
CA ARG A 60 -11.70 5.02 4.64
C ARG A 60 -12.09 6.05 5.69
N HIS A 61 -12.24 5.60 6.92
CA HIS A 61 -12.61 6.45 8.05
C HIS A 61 -11.41 6.95 8.86
N GLU A 62 -10.23 6.40 8.62
CA GLU A 62 -8.97 6.74 9.28
C GLU A 62 -7.90 6.98 8.22
N SER A 63 -7.30 8.17 8.22
CA SER A 63 -6.39 8.61 7.16
C SER A 63 -4.99 8.02 7.28
N ASP A 64 -4.64 7.49 8.44
CA ASP A 64 -3.33 6.94 8.79
C ASP A 64 -3.35 5.42 8.99
N ILE A 65 -4.39 4.72 8.55
CA ILE A 65 -4.46 3.25 8.59
C ILE A 65 -4.37 2.65 7.18
N ASN A 66 -3.50 1.64 7.02
CA ASN A 66 -3.42 0.83 5.81
C ASN A 66 -4.78 0.16 5.51
N GLY A 67 -5.12 0.04 4.22
CA GLY A 67 -6.18 -0.86 3.80
C GLY A 67 -5.78 -2.29 4.13
N HIS A 68 -6.56 -3.02 4.93
CA HIS A 68 -6.17 -4.36 5.37
C HIS A 68 -7.39 -5.27 5.48
N ASN A 69 -7.16 -6.58 5.41
CA ASN A 69 -8.23 -7.56 5.59
C ASN A 69 -8.22 -8.01 7.06
N PRO A 70 -9.33 -7.90 7.81
CA PRO A 70 -9.37 -8.26 9.22
C PRO A 70 -8.92 -9.69 9.50
N TYR A 71 -9.28 -10.65 8.63
CA TYR A 71 -8.90 -12.04 8.79
C TYR A 71 -7.40 -12.24 8.56
N LEU A 72 -6.86 -11.71 7.46
CA LEU A 72 -5.40 -11.80 7.21
C LEU A 72 -4.61 -11.13 8.34
N LEU A 73 -5.15 -10.08 8.95
CA LEU A 73 -4.48 -9.39 10.05
C LEU A 73 -4.49 -10.21 11.34
N VAL A 74 -5.63 -10.76 11.71
CA VAL A 74 -5.76 -11.58 12.92
C VAL A 74 -5.08 -12.94 12.78
N TYR A 75 -4.93 -13.48 11.57
CA TYR A 75 -4.15 -14.71 11.37
C TYR A 75 -2.65 -14.44 11.22
N GLY A 76 -2.28 -13.40 10.47
CA GLY A 76 -0.90 -13.14 10.08
C GLY A 76 -0.11 -12.27 11.06
N HIS A 77 -0.77 -11.42 11.84
CA HIS A 77 -0.14 -10.52 12.82
C HIS A 77 0.98 -9.61 12.25
N HIS A 78 0.93 -9.26 10.96
CA HIS A 78 1.92 -8.41 10.32
C HIS A 78 1.28 -7.31 9.46
N ASN A 79 2.07 -6.26 9.21
CA ASN A 79 1.68 -5.14 8.35
C ASN A 79 1.38 -5.65 6.93
N HIS A 80 0.27 -5.20 6.36
CA HIS A 80 -0.04 -5.43 4.96
C HIS A 80 -0.93 -4.30 4.46
N ASP A 81 -0.68 -3.87 3.22
CA ASP A 81 -1.45 -2.83 2.55
C ASP A 81 -2.14 -3.44 1.34
N LEU A 82 -3.46 -3.56 1.42
CA LEU A 82 -4.32 -4.08 0.37
C LEU A 82 -4.95 -2.92 -0.39
N LYS A 83 -4.77 -2.95 -1.71
CA LYS A 83 -5.36 -2.00 -2.64
C LYS A 83 -6.08 -2.76 -3.74
N CYS A 84 -7.29 -2.34 -4.05
CA CYS A 84 -8.03 -2.83 -5.19
C CYS A 84 -7.48 -2.19 -6.46
N ILE A 85 -7.01 -3.01 -7.39
CA ILE A 85 -6.42 -2.58 -8.66
C ILE A 85 -7.17 -3.32 -9.78
N LEU A 86 -8.43 -2.95 -9.99
CA LEU A 86 -9.30 -3.66 -10.94
C LEU A 86 -9.37 -2.99 -12.32
N SER A 87 -9.16 -1.68 -12.43
CA SER A 87 -9.36 -0.98 -13.70
C SER A 87 -8.73 0.42 -13.74
N GLY A 88 -8.76 1.02 -14.93
CA GLY A 88 -8.33 2.40 -15.15
C GLY A 88 -6.81 2.60 -15.05
N LYS A 89 -6.43 3.81 -14.59
CA LYS A 89 -5.03 4.25 -14.52
C LYS A 89 -4.22 3.43 -13.52
N ALA A 90 -4.82 3.01 -12.41
CA ALA A 90 -4.16 2.24 -11.36
C ALA A 90 -3.73 0.85 -11.87
N ALA A 91 -4.60 0.15 -12.60
CA ALA A 91 -4.28 -1.14 -13.20
C ALA A 91 -3.14 -1.03 -14.22
N LYS A 92 -3.20 -0.04 -15.11
CA LYS A 92 -2.12 0.20 -16.08
C LYS A 92 -0.78 0.51 -15.40
N ALA A 93 -0.78 1.36 -14.37
CA ALA A 93 0.41 1.69 -13.60
C ALA A 93 0.99 0.47 -12.87
N ALA A 94 0.13 -0.36 -12.26
CA ALA A 94 0.54 -1.60 -11.62
C ALA A 94 1.17 -2.59 -12.62
N MET A 95 0.57 -2.74 -13.81
CA MET A 95 1.13 -3.60 -14.86
C MET A 95 2.52 -3.12 -15.29
N PHE A 96 2.70 -1.82 -15.54
CA PHE A 96 4.04 -1.30 -15.88
C PHE A 96 5.05 -1.52 -14.76
N TYR A 97 4.66 -1.27 -13.51
CA TYR A 97 5.55 -1.47 -12.37
C TYR A 97 5.97 -2.94 -12.21
N ILE A 98 5.02 -3.87 -12.35
CA ILE A 98 5.29 -5.31 -12.28
C ILE A 98 6.21 -5.72 -13.44
N SER A 99 5.91 -5.30 -14.67
CA SER A 99 6.73 -5.61 -15.84
C SER A 99 8.15 -5.08 -15.66
N ASP A 100 8.33 -3.80 -15.31
CA ASP A 100 9.64 -3.17 -15.09
C ASP A 100 10.45 -3.94 -14.05
N TYR A 101 9.80 -4.35 -12.96
CA TYR A 101 10.45 -5.12 -11.90
C TYR A 101 10.85 -6.54 -12.34
N ILE A 102 9.98 -7.24 -13.07
CA ILE A 102 10.27 -8.59 -13.58
C ILE A 102 11.38 -8.55 -14.64
N THR A 103 11.37 -7.53 -15.51
CA THR A 103 12.37 -7.37 -16.58
C THR A 103 13.65 -6.70 -16.10
N LYS A 104 13.74 -6.31 -14.83
CA LYS A 104 14.91 -5.63 -14.28
C LYS A 104 16.12 -6.55 -14.39
N MET A 105 17.12 -6.13 -15.17
CA MET A 105 18.36 -6.89 -15.30
C MET A 105 19.03 -7.04 -13.92
N PRO A 106 19.40 -8.26 -13.51
CA PRO A 106 20.00 -8.49 -12.20
C PRO A 106 21.44 -7.97 -12.13
N LEU A 107 22.12 -7.89 -13.27
CA LEU A 107 23.48 -7.39 -13.38
C LEU A 107 23.46 -5.89 -13.65
N SER A 108 24.24 -5.16 -12.87
CA SER A 108 24.61 -3.79 -13.20
C SER A 108 25.42 -3.76 -14.50
N THR A 109 25.41 -2.62 -15.19
CA THR A 109 26.22 -2.42 -16.40
C THR A 109 27.71 -2.66 -16.13
N GLU A 110 28.17 -2.32 -14.93
CA GLU A 110 29.56 -2.51 -14.49
C GLU A 110 29.91 -4.01 -14.36
N GLU A 111 29.04 -4.82 -13.74
CA GLU A 111 29.21 -6.28 -13.68
C GLU A 111 29.17 -6.93 -15.07
N LEU A 112 28.32 -6.43 -15.96
CA LEU A 112 28.27 -6.88 -17.37
C LEU A 112 29.58 -6.61 -18.11
N LEU A 113 30.21 -5.45 -17.87
CA LEU A 113 31.49 -5.10 -18.46
C LEU A 113 32.65 -5.94 -17.94
N THR A 114 32.57 -6.47 -16.71
CA THR A 114 33.60 -7.39 -16.17
C THR A 114 33.59 -8.78 -16.80
N LEU A 115 32.54 -9.12 -17.56
CA LEU A 115 32.39 -10.41 -18.25
C LEU A 115 32.80 -10.35 -19.74
N LEU A 116 33.13 -9.16 -20.27
CA LEU A 116 33.65 -8.92 -21.61
C LEU A 116 35.18 -8.88 -21.61
#